data_AF-A0A7V9WP65-F1
#
_entry.id   AF-A0A7V9WP65-F1
#
_cell.length_a   1.000
_cell.length_b   1.000
_cell.length_c   1.000
_cell.angle_alpha   90.00
_cell.angle_beta   90.00
_cell.angle_gamma   90.00
#
_symmetry.space_group_name_H-M   'P 1'
#
loop_
_entity.id
_entity.type
_entity.pdbx_description
1 polymer ?
#
loop_
_entity_poly.entity_id
_entity_poly.type
_entity_poly.pdbx_seq_one_letter_code
_entity_poly.pdbx_strand_id
1 'polypeptide(L)'
;MSTPDRDEGREGAGRGRIVAGIGAPALFAVAMSSVGASVYLVLGAVTREALGLTPLVFLAVGLFFVAAAMTYVEGSSLHPERGGAATFARYAFNEAWSFAAGWAILLDYLIVMALAAVAVGHYAAALGGGTATGPADEIVAVAIIGGVALVNARGFSADRIRALLRLVLINVAFLGTLAVAGLLLVFDAAPAFGGIDVGAAPTWGGLAFALGMASVAVTGVEA
;
A
#
# COMPACT_ATOMS: atom_id res chain seq x y z
N MET A 1 -66.42 -21.97 -20.25
CA MET A 1 -65.45 -22.99 -20.71
C MET A 1 -64.31 -22.22 -21.38
N SER A 2 -63.45 -21.45 -20.71
CA SER A 2 -62.72 -21.63 -19.42
C SER A 2 -61.63 -22.71 -19.51
N THR A 3 -60.51 -22.35 -20.15
CA THR A 3 -59.17 -22.95 -19.97
C THR A 3 -58.12 -21.91 -20.39
N PRO A 4 -56.93 -21.92 -19.77
CA PRO A 4 -56.43 -20.74 -19.08
C PRO A 4 -55.24 -20.06 -19.74
N ASP A 5 -55.08 -18.80 -19.34
CA ASP A 5 -53.89 -17.97 -19.45
C ASP A 5 -52.64 -18.72 -18.97
N ARG A 6 -51.60 -18.73 -19.80
CA ARG A 6 -50.26 -19.26 -19.48
C ARG A 6 -49.23 -18.31 -20.07
N ASP A 7 -49.07 -17.17 -19.42
CA ASP A 7 -47.91 -16.30 -19.57
C ASP A 7 -47.27 -15.98 -18.20
N GLU A 8 -47.23 -16.97 -17.31
CA GLU A 8 -46.28 -16.99 -16.18
C GLU A 8 -45.01 -17.71 -16.61
N GLY A 9 -43.94 -16.96 -16.90
CA GLY A 9 -42.63 -17.60 -17.07
C GLY A 9 -41.55 -16.86 -17.84
N ARG A 10 -41.43 -15.53 -17.73
CA ARG A 10 -40.22 -14.81 -18.20
C ARG A 10 -39.76 -13.68 -17.28
N GLU A 11 -39.86 -13.87 -15.96
CA GLU A 11 -39.00 -13.15 -15.00
C GLU A 11 -37.72 -13.96 -14.77
N GLY A 12 -36.75 -13.76 -15.65
CA GLY A 12 -35.49 -14.49 -15.58
C GLY A 12 -34.39 -13.88 -16.45
N ALA A 13 -34.42 -12.57 -16.68
CA ALA A 13 -33.40 -11.87 -17.43
C ALA A 13 -32.59 -10.98 -16.47
N GLY A 14 -31.31 -11.31 -16.30
CA GLY A 14 -30.32 -10.34 -15.83
C GLY A 14 -29.95 -10.39 -14.36
N ARG A 15 -29.78 -11.58 -13.75
CA ARG A 15 -28.78 -11.68 -12.67
C ARG A 15 -27.42 -11.49 -13.32
N GLY A 16 -26.96 -10.24 -13.35
CA GLY A 16 -25.60 -9.89 -13.72
C GLY A 16 -24.66 -10.85 -13.02
N ARG A 17 -23.80 -11.52 -13.81
CA ARG A 17 -22.72 -12.34 -13.28
C ARG A 17 -21.98 -11.46 -12.28
N ILE A 18 -22.15 -11.77 -11.00
CA ILE A 18 -21.17 -11.41 -9.99
C ILE A 18 -19.92 -12.13 -10.48
N VAL A 19 -19.02 -11.38 -11.13
CA VAL A 19 -17.65 -11.81 -11.37
C VAL A 19 -17.18 -12.34 -10.03
N ALA A 20 -16.87 -13.64 -9.97
CA ALA A 20 -16.46 -14.28 -8.72
C ALA A 20 -15.32 -13.45 -8.14
N GLY A 21 -15.64 -12.67 -7.12
CA GLY A 21 -14.71 -11.78 -6.47
C GLY A 21 -13.60 -12.64 -5.89
N ILE A 22 -12.38 -12.15 -6.00
CA ILE A 22 -11.25 -12.69 -5.27
C ILE A 22 -11.73 -12.76 -3.80
N GLY A 23 -11.71 -13.95 -3.17
CA GLY A 23 -12.30 -14.13 -1.84
C GLY A 23 -11.71 -13.14 -0.82
N ALA A 24 -12.47 -12.80 0.24
CA ALA A 24 -12.04 -11.82 1.24
C ALA A 24 -10.59 -12.02 1.77
N PRO A 25 -10.12 -13.27 2.04
CA PRO A 25 -8.73 -13.48 2.46
C PRO A 25 -7.69 -13.07 1.40
N ALA A 26 -8.00 -13.25 0.12
CA ALA A 26 -7.11 -12.90 -0.96
C ALA A 26 -7.14 -11.40 -1.26
N LEU A 27 -8.29 -10.73 -1.13
CA LEU A 27 -8.36 -9.25 -1.16
C LEU A 27 -7.55 -8.65 -0.01
N PHE A 28 -7.71 -9.19 1.20
CA PHE A 28 -6.94 -8.78 2.35
C PHE A 28 -5.44 -9.01 2.14
N ALA A 29 -5.03 -10.17 1.64
CA ALA A 29 -3.63 -10.46 1.35
C ALA A 29 -3.04 -9.49 0.32
N VAL A 30 -3.80 -9.13 -0.73
CA VAL A 30 -3.37 -8.11 -1.71
C VAL A 30 -3.22 -6.75 -1.06
N ALA A 31 -4.22 -6.29 -0.30
CA ALA A 31 -4.18 -5.00 0.38
C ALA A 31 -3.03 -4.92 1.40
N MET A 32 -2.78 -5.98 2.17
CA MET A 32 -1.68 -6.01 3.14
C MET A 32 -0.31 -6.17 2.47
N SER A 33 -0.26 -6.61 1.22
CA SER A 33 1.00 -6.76 0.49
C SER A 33 1.60 -5.44 0.04
N SER A 34 0.76 -4.45 -0.28
CA SER A 34 1.23 -3.11 -0.63
C SER A 34 1.94 -2.50 0.58
N VAL A 35 1.37 -2.65 1.78
CA VAL A 35 2.00 -2.23 3.04
C VAL A 35 3.36 -2.91 3.25
N GLY A 36 3.43 -4.22 3.03
CA GLY A 36 4.69 -4.97 3.15
C GLY A 36 5.74 -4.54 2.12
N ALA A 37 5.34 -4.18 0.91
CA ALA A 37 6.26 -3.70 -0.13
C ALA A 37 6.76 -2.28 0.15
N SER A 38 5.95 -1.41 0.77
CA SER A 38 6.35 -0.05 1.10
C SER A 38 7.47 0.03 2.14
N VAL A 39 7.69 -1.04 2.93
CA VAL A 39 8.85 -1.14 3.83
C VAL A 39 10.16 -1.00 3.05
N TYR A 40 10.26 -1.58 1.85
CA TYR A 40 11.44 -1.43 1.01
C TYR A 40 11.69 0.01 0.55
N LEU A 41 10.64 0.85 0.52
CA LEU A 41 10.72 2.23 0.07
C LEU A 41 11.18 3.16 1.20
N VAL A 42 10.65 2.98 2.40
CA VAL A 42 10.78 3.98 3.47
C VAL A 42 11.72 3.56 4.60
N LEU A 43 12.00 2.26 4.79
CA LEU A 43 12.75 1.77 5.96
C LEU A 43 14.12 2.42 6.09
N GLY A 44 14.85 2.57 4.99
CA GLY A 44 16.18 3.20 5.00
C GLY A 44 16.12 4.69 5.37
N ALA A 45 15.13 5.43 4.88
CA ALA A 45 14.95 6.84 5.22
C ALA A 45 14.53 7.02 6.68
N VAL A 46 13.56 6.23 7.16
CA VAL A 46 13.09 6.26 8.54
C VAL A 46 14.22 5.88 9.50
N THR A 47 15.01 4.85 9.19
CA THR A 47 16.10 4.39 10.07
C THR A 47 17.18 5.45 10.25
N ARG A 48 17.51 6.21 9.20
CA ARG A 48 18.49 7.30 9.29
C ARG A 48 18.07 8.42 10.23
N GLU A 49 16.77 8.72 10.28
CA GLU A 49 16.23 9.85 11.01
C GLU A 49 15.74 9.48 12.42
N ALA A 50 15.18 8.29 12.59
CA ALA A 50 14.69 7.79 13.88
C ALA A 50 15.72 6.99 14.67
N LEU A 51 16.80 6.51 14.03
CA LEU A 51 17.86 5.73 14.68
C LEU A 51 17.27 4.53 15.45
N GLY A 52 17.66 4.35 16.73
CA GLY A 52 17.13 3.29 17.59
C GLY A 52 15.62 3.40 17.88
N LEU A 53 14.98 4.54 17.64
CA LEU A 53 13.52 4.72 17.80
C LEU A 53 12.72 4.21 16.59
N THR A 54 13.36 3.71 15.55
CA THR A 54 12.69 3.20 14.32
C THR A 54 11.54 2.22 14.61
N PRO A 55 11.67 1.20 15.49
CA PRO A 55 10.56 0.30 15.80
C PRO A 55 9.36 1.02 16.43
N LEU A 56 9.60 2.03 17.27
CA LEU A 56 8.56 2.81 17.92
C LEU A 56 7.85 3.75 16.95
N VAL A 57 8.58 4.32 15.98
CA VAL A 57 8.00 5.11 14.89
C VAL A 57 7.04 4.26 14.05
N PHE A 58 7.45 3.06 13.63
CA PHE A 58 6.58 2.15 12.89
C PHE A 58 5.40 1.65 13.73
N LEU A 59 5.58 1.43 15.04
CA LEU A 59 4.48 1.08 15.93
C LEU A 59 3.45 2.20 16.04
N ALA A 60 3.90 3.44 16.21
CA ALA A 60 3.02 4.62 16.29
C ALA A 60 2.22 4.81 14.99
N VAL A 61 2.89 4.71 13.83
CA VAL A 61 2.22 4.77 12.53
C VAL A 61 1.27 3.59 12.32
N GLY A 62 1.64 2.38 12.75
CA GLY A 62 0.78 1.20 12.69
C GLY A 62 -0.50 1.38 13.51
N LEU A 63 -0.41 1.98 14.70
CA LEU A 63 -1.58 2.28 15.51
C LEU A 63 -2.48 3.34 14.84
N PHE A 64 -1.87 4.39 14.28
CA PHE A 64 -2.59 5.40 13.50
C PHE A 64 -3.30 4.78 12.29
N PHE A 65 -2.62 3.87 11.58
CA PHE A 65 -3.20 3.13 10.47
C PHE A 65 -4.40 2.28 10.89
N VAL A 66 -4.33 1.58 12.03
CA VAL A 66 -5.47 0.80 12.55
C VAL A 66 -6.66 1.72 12.84
N ALA A 67 -6.41 2.89 13.45
CA ALA A 67 -7.47 3.88 13.67
C ALA A 67 -8.08 4.36 12.35
N ALA A 68 -7.27 4.71 11.35
CA ALA A 68 -7.74 5.10 10.03
C ALA A 68 -8.54 3.97 9.36
N ALA A 69 -8.04 2.73 9.36
CA ALA A 69 -8.72 1.58 8.80
C ALA A 69 -10.10 1.36 9.43
N MET A 70 -10.25 1.53 10.75
CA MET A 70 -11.55 1.46 11.42
C MET A 70 -12.53 2.53 10.90
N THR A 71 -12.07 3.78 10.70
CA THR A 71 -12.91 4.84 10.12
C THR A 71 -13.31 4.55 8.67
N TYR A 72 -12.43 3.93 7.89
CA TYR A 72 -12.76 3.47 6.54
C TYR A 72 -13.79 2.34 6.53
N VAL A 73 -13.68 1.38 7.46
CA VAL A 73 -14.68 0.30 7.62
C VAL A 73 -16.04 0.89 8.00
N GLU A 74 -16.09 1.82 8.94
CA GLU A 74 -17.33 2.50 9.33
C GLU A 74 -17.91 3.31 8.15
N GLY A 75 -17.10 4.16 7.52
CA GLY A 75 -17.51 4.99 6.40
C GLY A 75 -18.00 4.17 5.21
N SER A 76 -17.32 3.08 4.86
CA SER A 76 -17.71 2.20 3.75
C SER A 76 -18.99 1.41 4.03
N SER A 77 -19.29 1.14 5.31
CA SER A 77 -20.56 0.53 5.71
C SER A 77 -21.74 1.49 5.62
N LEU A 78 -21.51 2.78 5.93
CA LEU A 78 -22.53 3.82 5.88
C LEU A 78 -22.79 4.31 4.44
N HIS A 79 -21.73 4.40 3.64
CA HIS A 79 -21.76 4.90 2.28
C HIS A 79 -21.13 3.88 1.32
N PRO A 80 -21.89 2.87 0.87
CA PRO A 80 -21.39 1.79 -0.01
C PRO A 80 -21.17 2.24 -1.47
N GLU A 81 -20.83 3.52 -1.67
CA GLU A 81 -20.51 4.09 -2.96
C GLU A 81 -19.04 3.86 -3.31
N ARG A 82 -18.76 3.69 -4.60
CA ARG A 82 -17.37 3.60 -5.09
C ARG A 82 -16.78 5.01 -5.09
N GLY A 83 -15.84 5.28 -4.18
CA GLY A 83 -15.14 6.57 -4.14
C GLY A 83 -14.25 6.83 -2.92
N GLY A 84 -14.26 5.96 -1.91
CA GLY A 84 -13.31 6.02 -0.79
C GLY A 84 -13.33 7.36 -0.06
N ALA A 85 -12.14 7.93 0.20
CA ALA A 85 -11.99 9.18 0.95
C ALA A 85 -12.77 10.36 0.35
N ALA A 86 -12.85 10.45 -0.98
CA ALA A 86 -13.56 11.55 -1.64
C ALA A 86 -15.07 11.49 -1.35
N THR A 87 -15.66 10.30 -1.35
CA THR A 87 -17.05 10.08 -0.96
C THR A 87 -17.27 10.48 0.50
N PHE A 88 -16.39 10.06 1.42
CA PHE A 88 -16.52 10.42 2.83
C PHE A 88 -16.41 11.92 3.05
N ALA A 89 -15.46 12.59 2.37
CA ALA A 89 -15.29 14.04 2.44
C ALA A 89 -16.53 14.79 1.89
N ARG A 90 -17.18 14.26 0.85
CA ARG A 90 -18.44 14.81 0.32
C ARG A 90 -19.55 14.79 1.36
N TYR A 91 -19.75 13.66 2.03
CA TYR A 91 -20.80 13.50 3.04
C TYR A 91 -20.50 14.26 4.33
N ALA A 92 -19.24 14.29 4.77
CA ALA A 92 -18.85 14.96 6.00
C ALA A 92 -18.80 16.49 5.85
N PHE A 93 -18.40 16.98 4.66
CA PHE A 93 -18.21 18.41 4.41
C PHE A 93 -19.02 18.90 3.22
N ASN A 94 -18.47 18.83 2.01
CA ASN A 94 -19.11 19.28 0.76
C ASN A 94 -18.30 18.83 -0.47
N GLU A 95 -18.77 19.24 -1.65
CA GLU A 95 -18.14 18.92 -2.95
C GLU A 95 -16.71 19.48 -3.10
N ALA A 96 -16.39 20.62 -2.49
CA ALA A 96 -15.05 21.21 -2.58
C ALA A 96 -14.01 20.35 -1.85
N TRP A 97 -14.35 19.83 -0.67
CA TRP A 97 -13.49 18.91 0.08
C TRP A 97 -13.42 17.52 -0.55
N SER A 98 -14.51 17.05 -1.16
CA SER A 98 -14.52 15.85 -2.01
C SER A 98 -13.52 15.96 -3.16
N PHE A 99 -13.54 17.09 -3.89
CA PHE A 99 -12.60 17.37 -4.97
C PHE A 99 -11.16 17.41 -4.48
N ALA A 100 -10.89 18.11 -3.37
CA ALA A 100 -9.55 18.18 -2.78
C ALA A 100 -9.04 16.79 -2.36
N ALA A 101 -9.87 15.97 -1.70
CA ALA A 101 -9.53 14.60 -1.32
C ALA A 101 -9.25 13.72 -2.54
N GLY A 102 -10.05 13.83 -3.59
CA GLY A 102 -9.82 13.12 -4.86
C GLY A 102 -8.46 13.49 -5.49
N TRP A 103 -8.11 14.77 -5.52
CA TRP A 103 -6.80 15.22 -6.02
C TRP A 103 -5.64 14.77 -5.15
N ALA A 104 -5.81 14.79 -3.82
CA ALA A 104 -4.79 14.31 -2.90
C ALA A 104 -4.47 12.83 -3.14
N ILE A 105 -5.50 11.99 -3.32
CA ILE A 105 -5.33 10.56 -3.65
C ILE A 105 -4.61 10.38 -5.00
N LEU A 106 -4.96 11.16 -6.03
CA LEU A 106 -4.29 11.09 -7.34
C LEU A 106 -2.79 11.43 -7.24
N LEU A 107 -2.45 12.46 -6.46
CA LEU A 107 -1.06 12.85 -6.24
C LEU A 107 -0.30 11.81 -5.41
N ASP A 108 -0.94 11.21 -4.40
CA ASP A 108 -0.34 10.14 -3.60
C ASP A 108 0.04 8.94 -4.49
N TYR A 109 -0.89 8.50 -5.36
CA TYR A 109 -0.58 7.43 -6.32
C TYR A 109 0.59 7.77 -7.24
N LEU A 110 0.68 9.01 -7.72
CA LEU A 110 1.78 9.45 -8.57
C LEU A 110 3.12 9.35 -7.82
N ILE A 111 3.15 9.81 -6.56
CA ILE A 111 4.35 9.78 -5.71
C ILE A 111 4.76 8.34 -5.41
N VAL A 112 3.82 7.47 -5.00
CA VAL A 112 4.10 6.07 -4.69
C VAL A 112 4.60 5.31 -5.92
N MET A 113 4.00 5.53 -7.09
CA MET A 113 4.47 4.92 -8.35
C MET A 113 5.89 5.38 -8.71
N ALA A 114 6.20 6.66 -8.55
CA ALA A 114 7.54 7.20 -8.80
C ALA A 114 8.56 6.61 -7.82
N LEU A 115 8.23 6.58 -6.52
CA LEU A 115 9.09 6.03 -5.47
C LEU A 115 9.36 4.54 -5.70
N ALA A 116 8.34 3.77 -6.05
CA ALA A 116 8.48 2.35 -6.37
C ALA A 116 9.39 2.12 -7.59
N ALA A 117 9.24 2.91 -8.65
CA ALA A 117 10.06 2.79 -9.85
C ALA A 117 11.54 3.07 -9.58
N VAL A 118 11.84 4.13 -8.82
CA VAL A 118 13.21 4.47 -8.40
C VAL A 118 13.78 3.37 -7.50
N ALA A 119 13.01 2.91 -6.51
CA ALA A 119 13.47 1.86 -5.59
C ALA A 119 13.83 0.56 -6.31
N VAL A 120 13.04 0.14 -7.31
CA VAL A 120 13.36 -1.04 -8.12
C VAL A 120 14.73 -0.88 -8.81
N GLY A 121 15.01 0.29 -9.38
CA GLY A 121 16.31 0.60 -9.97
C GLY A 121 17.46 0.54 -8.95
N HIS A 122 17.26 1.12 -7.77
CA HIS A 122 18.25 1.15 -6.69
C HIS A 122 18.57 -0.25 -6.16
N TYR A 123 17.56 -1.08 -5.93
CA TYR A 123 17.74 -2.47 -5.51
C TYR A 123 18.43 -3.32 -6.59
N ALA A 124 18.05 -3.15 -7.87
CA ALA A 124 18.69 -3.86 -8.97
C ALA A 124 20.18 -3.49 -9.10
N ALA A 125 20.51 -2.19 -8.99
CA ALA A 125 21.89 -1.73 -9.01
C ALA A 125 22.69 -2.30 -7.84
N ALA A 126 22.13 -2.27 -6.62
CA ALA A 126 22.77 -2.81 -5.43
C ALA A 126 23.07 -4.31 -5.54
N LEU A 127 22.13 -5.11 -6.09
CA LEU A 127 22.34 -6.53 -6.35
C LEU A 127 23.41 -6.80 -7.42
N GLY A 128 23.56 -5.89 -8.38
CA GLY A 128 24.61 -5.91 -9.39
C GLY A 128 25.97 -5.40 -8.90
N GLY A 129 26.10 -4.99 -7.64
CA GLY A 129 27.33 -4.41 -7.08
C GLY A 129 27.60 -2.96 -7.50
N GLY A 130 26.58 -2.27 -8.03
CA GLY A 130 26.66 -0.87 -8.45
C GLY A 130 25.77 0.06 -7.62
N THR A 131 25.78 1.34 -7.98
CA THR A 131 24.91 2.37 -7.42
C THR A 131 24.14 3.04 -8.55
N ALA A 132 22.82 3.17 -8.40
CA ALA A 132 22.01 3.96 -9.32
C ALA A 132 22.23 5.44 -9.01
N THR A 133 22.81 6.19 -9.96
CA THR A 133 23.12 7.61 -9.79
C THR A 133 22.96 8.38 -11.09
N GLY A 134 22.53 9.64 -10.97
CA GLY A 134 22.48 10.58 -12.09
C GLY A 134 21.33 10.30 -13.07
N PRO A 135 21.36 10.88 -14.29
CA PRO A 135 20.24 10.84 -15.22
C PRO A 135 19.88 9.42 -15.72
N ALA A 136 20.80 8.47 -15.61
CA ALA A 136 20.52 7.07 -15.94
C ALA A 136 19.47 6.45 -14.99
N ASP A 137 19.46 6.85 -13.71
CA ASP A 137 18.48 6.38 -12.73
C ASP A 137 17.05 6.84 -13.09
N GLU A 138 16.92 8.12 -13.46
CA GLU A 138 15.64 8.69 -13.92
C GLU A 138 15.11 7.99 -15.17
N ILE A 139 15.99 7.69 -16.14
CA ILE A 139 15.63 6.97 -17.37
C ILE A 139 15.12 5.57 -17.04
N VAL A 140 15.78 4.86 -16.12
CA VAL A 140 15.37 3.53 -15.68
C VAL A 140 14.00 3.60 -15.00
N ALA A 141 13.78 4.57 -14.11
CA ALA A 141 12.48 4.76 -13.46
C ALA A 141 11.36 5.04 -14.48
N VAL A 142 11.59 5.93 -15.45
CA VAL A 142 10.64 6.21 -16.53
C VAL A 142 10.36 4.97 -17.38
N ALA A 143 11.39 4.18 -17.69
CA ALA A 143 11.23 2.93 -18.44
C ALA A 143 10.40 1.89 -17.66
N ILE A 144 10.59 1.78 -16.35
CA ILE A 144 9.80 0.91 -15.47
C ILE A 144 8.33 1.35 -15.48
N ILE A 145 8.06 2.64 -15.26
CA ILE A 145 6.70 3.19 -15.25
C ILE A 145 6.03 2.95 -16.61
N GLY A 146 6.72 3.27 -17.72
CA GLY A 146 6.22 3.05 -19.07
C GLY A 146 5.93 1.58 -19.36
N GLY A 147 6.80 0.67 -18.91
CA GLY A 147 6.61 -0.77 -19.01
C GLY A 147 5.36 -1.24 -18.25
N VAL A 148 5.21 -0.82 -17.00
CA VAL A 148 4.03 -1.14 -16.17
C VAL A 148 2.75 -0.56 -16.79
N ALA A 149 2.78 0.69 -17.28
CA ALA A 149 1.64 1.31 -17.95
C ALA A 149 1.22 0.52 -19.21
N LEU A 150 2.18 0.10 -20.02
CA LEU A 150 1.92 -0.70 -21.21
C LEU A 150 1.37 -2.10 -20.87
N VAL A 151 1.87 -2.70 -19.79
CA VAL A 151 1.38 -3.99 -19.27
C VAL A 151 -0.03 -3.87 -18.72
N ASN A 152 -0.37 -2.76 -18.06
CA ASN A 152 -1.69 -2.45 -17.54
C ASN A 152 -2.70 -2.15 -18.66
N ALA A 153 -2.28 -1.43 -19.72
CA ALA A 153 -3.12 -1.14 -20.89
C ALA A 153 -3.59 -2.40 -21.64
N ARG A 154 -2.85 -3.52 -21.51
CA ARG A 154 -3.22 -4.82 -22.09
C ARG A 154 -4.19 -5.64 -21.22
N GLY A 155 -4.52 -5.17 -20.02
CA GLY A 155 -5.45 -5.84 -19.10
C GLY A 155 -4.85 -6.99 -18.28
N PHE A 156 -5.61 -7.46 -17.29
CA PHE A 156 -5.22 -8.53 -16.37
C PHE A 156 -5.89 -9.85 -16.73
N SER A 157 -5.09 -10.90 -16.97
CA SER A 157 -5.60 -12.27 -17.05
C SER A 157 -5.74 -12.88 -15.65
N ALA A 158 -6.60 -13.90 -15.51
CA ALA A 158 -6.74 -14.64 -14.26
C ALA A 158 -5.41 -15.28 -13.81
N ASP A 159 -4.58 -15.73 -14.77
CA ASP A 159 -3.23 -16.23 -14.49
C ASP A 159 -2.31 -15.16 -13.90
N ARG A 160 -2.41 -13.93 -14.40
CA ARG A 160 -1.63 -12.81 -13.87
C ARG A 160 -2.01 -12.49 -12.42
N ILE A 161 -3.31 -12.46 -12.12
CA ILE A 161 -3.78 -12.25 -10.73
C ILE A 161 -3.24 -13.35 -9.81
N ARG A 162 -3.28 -14.62 -10.25
CA ARG A 162 -2.68 -15.73 -9.49
C ARG A 162 -1.17 -15.59 -9.31
N ALA A 163 -0.45 -15.15 -10.34
CA ALA A 163 0.99 -14.93 -10.26
C ALA A 163 1.34 -13.80 -9.27
N LEU A 164 0.58 -12.70 -9.29
CA LEU A 164 0.73 -11.59 -8.34
C LEU A 164 0.45 -12.05 -6.91
N LEU A 165 -0.63 -12.80 -6.67
CA LEU A 165 -0.92 -13.38 -5.36
C LEU A 165 0.23 -14.29 -4.87
N ARG A 166 0.80 -15.13 -5.73
CA ARG A 166 1.96 -15.95 -5.36
C ARG A 166 3.18 -15.10 -4.99
N LEU A 167 3.47 -14.05 -5.76
CA LEU A 167 4.57 -13.14 -5.50
C LEU A 167 4.39 -12.44 -4.14
N VAL A 168 3.17 -12.00 -3.85
CA VAL A 168 2.79 -11.43 -2.56
C VAL A 168 3.07 -12.40 -1.41
N LEU A 169 2.62 -13.65 -1.51
CA LEU A 169 2.86 -14.66 -0.48
C LEU A 169 4.36 -14.92 -0.27
N ILE A 170 5.13 -15.00 -1.36
CA ILE A 170 6.59 -15.14 -1.30
C ILE A 170 7.21 -13.94 -0.58
N ASN A 171 6.78 -12.72 -0.89
CA ASN A 171 7.30 -11.51 -0.26
C ASN A 171 7.02 -11.49 1.26
N VAL A 172 5.80 -11.84 1.67
CA VAL A 172 5.44 -11.94 3.10
C VAL A 172 6.29 -13.00 3.80
N ALA A 173 6.46 -14.17 3.20
CA ALA A 173 7.30 -15.23 3.74
C ALA A 173 8.77 -14.79 3.85
N PHE A 174 9.29 -14.08 2.85
CA PHE A 174 10.64 -13.53 2.84
C PHE A 174 10.84 -12.50 3.96
N LEU A 175 9.95 -11.51 4.08
CA LEU A 175 9.99 -10.50 5.14
C LEU A 175 9.88 -11.15 6.54
N GLY A 176 8.98 -12.12 6.70
CA GLY A 176 8.85 -12.86 7.95
C GLY A 176 10.10 -13.66 8.30
N THR A 177 10.74 -14.29 7.31
CA THR A 177 12.01 -15.01 7.50
C THR A 177 13.12 -14.06 7.91
N LEU A 178 13.24 -12.90 7.26
CA LEU A 178 14.21 -11.87 7.62
C LEU A 178 13.99 -11.34 9.04
N ALA A 179 12.74 -11.09 9.43
CA ALA A 179 12.41 -10.62 10.77
C ALA A 179 12.80 -11.66 11.84
N VAL A 180 12.45 -12.93 11.64
CA VAL A 180 12.84 -14.02 12.55
C VAL A 180 14.35 -14.21 12.60
N ALA A 181 15.02 -14.21 11.45
CA ALA A 181 16.48 -14.32 11.39
C ALA A 181 17.17 -13.15 12.09
N GLY A 182 16.70 -11.92 11.87
CA GLY A 182 17.20 -10.73 12.55
C GLY A 182 17.05 -10.83 14.06
N LEU A 183 15.88 -11.30 14.54
CA LEU A 183 15.61 -11.49 15.96
C LEU A 183 16.50 -12.57 16.60
N LEU A 184 16.76 -13.68 15.88
CA LEU A 184 17.51 -14.81 16.42
C LEU A 184 19.03 -14.65 16.30
N LEU A 185 19.52 -13.99 15.25
CA LEU A 185 20.94 -13.95 14.90
C LEU A 185 21.62 -12.62 15.25
N VAL A 186 20.87 -11.51 15.27
CA VAL A 186 21.45 -10.16 15.32
C VAL A 186 20.90 -9.32 16.46
N PHE A 187 19.70 -9.61 16.96
CA PHE A 187 19.04 -8.76 17.93
C PHE A 187 19.72 -8.79 19.30
N ASP A 188 20.23 -7.63 19.69
CA ASP A 188 20.71 -7.34 21.05
C ASP A 188 19.95 -6.11 21.58
N ALA A 189 19.18 -6.30 22.65
CA ALA A 189 18.31 -5.28 23.20
C ALA A 189 19.07 -4.13 23.88
N ALA A 190 20.26 -4.40 24.42
CA ALA A 190 21.03 -3.40 25.17
C ALA A 190 21.57 -2.25 24.30
N PRO A 191 22.20 -2.51 23.14
CA PRO A 191 22.59 -1.45 22.20
C PRO A 191 21.43 -0.92 21.35
N ALA A 192 20.35 -1.69 21.14
CA ALA A 192 19.24 -1.28 20.25
C ALA A 192 18.56 0.04 20.66
N PHE A 193 18.48 0.30 21.98
CA PHE A 193 17.97 1.55 22.53
C PHE A 193 19.02 2.34 23.33
N GLY A 194 20.26 1.86 23.34
CA GLY A 194 21.36 2.51 24.04
C GLY A 194 21.77 3.82 23.35
N GLY A 195 22.00 4.87 24.14
CA GLY A 195 22.49 6.15 23.62
C GLY A 195 21.44 7.00 22.90
N ILE A 196 20.14 6.69 23.07
CA ILE A 196 19.06 7.57 22.60
C ILE A 196 18.96 8.77 23.54
N ASP A 197 19.17 9.96 23.00
CA ASP A 197 18.92 11.23 23.67
C ASP A 197 17.92 12.03 22.84
N VAL A 198 16.64 11.89 23.17
CA VAL A 198 15.54 12.45 22.36
C VAL A 198 15.65 13.97 22.33
N GLY A 199 15.78 14.51 21.12
CA GLY A 199 16.03 15.93 20.89
C GLY A 199 17.46 16.23 20.42
N ALA A 200 18.41 15.36 20.74
CA ALA A 200 19.78 15.40 20.21
C ALA A 200 20.02 14.30 19.16
N ALA A 201 19.71 13.05 19.50
CA ALA A 201 19.83 11.87 18.64
C ALA A 201 18.77 10.80 19.01
N PRO A 202 17.66 10.69 18.26
CA PRO A 202 17.27 11.50 17.11
C PRO A 202 16.73 12.89 17.50
N THR A 203 16.83 13.85 16.57
CA THR A 203 16.28 15.21 16.75
C THR A 203 14.75 15.21 16.64
N TRP A 204 14.09 16.23 17.18
CA TRP A 204 12.63 16.40 17.04
C TRP A 204 12.20 16.53 15.58
N GLY A 205 12.98 17.23 14.76
CA GLY A 205 12.73 17.37 13.33
C GLY A 205 12.88 16.04 12.59
N GLY A 206 13.93 15.28 12.90
CA GLY A 206 14.17 13.94 12.34
C GLY A 206 13.05 12.98 12.70
N LEU A 207 12.58 12.98 13.96
CA LEU A 207 11.43 12.17 14.37
C LEU A 207 10.13 12.55 13.66
N ALA A 208 9.83 13.84 13.53
CA ALA A 208 8.65 14.29 12.81
C ALA A 208 8.69 13.88 11.32
N PHE A 209 9.86 14.02 10.69
CA PHE A 209 10.08 13.56 9.32
C PHE A 209 9.94 12.04 9.20
N ALA A 210 10.54 11.29 10.14
CA ALA A 210 10.46 9.83 10.16
C ALA A 210 9.01 9.34 10.30
N LEU A 211 8.19 9.99 11.13
CA LEU A 211 6.76 9.68 11.26
C LEU A 211 6.01 9.92 9.95
N GLY A 212 6.24 11.05 9.28
CA GLY A 212 5.63 11.37 7.99
C GLY A 212 6.09 10.43 6.86
N MET A 213 7.37 10.07 6.83
CA MET A 213 7.88 9.08 5.87
C MET A 213 7.34 7.68 6.16
N ALA A 214 7.24 7.29 7.44
CA ALA A 214 6.70 6.00 7.82
C ALA A 214 5.20 5.89 7.50
N SER A 215 4.42 6.98 7.51
CA SER A 215 3.02 6.92 7.11
C SER A 215 2.83 6.54 5.64
N VAL A 216 3.80 6.84 4.76
CA VAL A 216 3.79 6.36 3.36
C VAL A 216 3.86 4.82 3.30
N ALA A 217 4.37 4.15 4.34
CA ALA A 217 4.36 2.69 4.39
C ALA A 217 2.94 2.10 4.41
N VAL A 218 1.97 2.86 4.90
CA VAL A 218 0.60 2.38 5.18
C VAL A 218 -0.47 3.02 4.28
N THR A 219 -0.12 3.94 3.38
CA THR A 219 -1.08 4.60 2.47
C THR A 219 -1.64 3.66 1.39
N GLY A 220 -0.96 2.55 1.09
CA GLY A 220 -1.34 1.62 0.01
C GLY A 220 -2.64 0.81 0.20
N VAL A 221 -3.43 1.09 1.23
CA VAL A 221 -4.68 0.37 1.57
C VAL A 221 -5.94 1.15 1.17
N GLU A 222 -5.81 2.40 0.76
CA GLU A 222 -6.94 3.23 0.31
C GLU A 222 -7.41 2.93 -1.14
N ALA A 223 -6.86 1.88 -1.76
CA ALA A 223 -7.06 1.46 -3.16
C ALA A 223 -8.13 0.38 -3.36
#